data_AF-A0A0D0VIT6-F1
#
_entry.id   AF-A0A0D0VIT6-F1
#
_cell.length_a   1.000
_cell.length_b   1.000
_cell.length_c   1.000
_cell.angle_alpha   90.00
_cell.angle_beta   90.00
_cell.angle_gamma   90.00
#
_symmetry.space_group_name_H-M   'P 1'
#
loop_
_entity.id
_entity.type
_entity.pdbx_description
1 polymer ?
#
loop_
_entity_poly.entity_id
_entity_poly.type
_entity_poly.pdbx_seq_one_letter_code
_entity_poly.pdbx_strand_id
1 'polypeptide(L)'
;MPPKTIKQVSEDSLHEHNATTQTPPSALLLERLVDHTKQQDDMLALLAELLAKQTKQSAFQEHYMPQGIPCPKATDIPHFQGPLGDADSVLTHLRSLQQLLQSHALLTPMDDEEMEEQQQATVIEIANNSLQCAGLIGWVERDGQSMEKDGVTTWDNWSAAFKVKAMPSHWEFRESHTLFHLSLHEVSPESWRKFDNAMILRCSHLYGTHLYRNDKQIADFYRAACPDVGTLGASLCSNSIEECS
;
A
#
# COMPACT_ATOMS: atom_id res chain seq x y z
N MET A 1 -98.10 14.82 38.95
CA MET A 1 -97.68 16.18 38.55
C MET A 1 -96.50 16.07 37.59
N PRO A 2 -96.40 16.98 36.60
CA PRO A 2 -95.65 16.87 35.32
C PRO A 2 -94.31 17.67 35.38
N PRO A 3 -93.57 18.05 34.30
CA PRO A 3 -93.76 17.91 32.82
C PRO A 3 -92.54 17.31 32.04
N LYS A 4 -92.74 16.67 30.86
CA LYS A 4 -92.66 17.16 29.45
C LYS A 4 -91.36 17.91 29.05
N THR A 5 -90.79 17.55 27.89
CA THR A 5 -90.41 18.41 26.71
C THR A 5 -89.07 17.99 26.05
N ILE A 6 -89.03 17.30 24.88
CA ILE A 6 -88.92 17.73 23.45
C ILE A 6 -87.49 17.54 22.85
N LYS A 7 -87.45 16.89 21.66
CA LYS A 7 -86.56 16.94 20.46
C LYS A 7 -85.08 17.38 20.64
N GLN A 8 -84.08 16.82 19.94
CA GLN A 8 -83.91 16.89 18.48
C GLN A 8 -82.66 16.09 18.04
N VAL A 9 -82.61 15.75 16.76
CA VAL A 9 -81.59 15.02 15.97
C VAL A 9 -80.24 15.76 15.91
N SER A 10 -79.11 15.04 15.99
CA SER A 10 -78.00 15.03 14.99
C SER A 10 -76.67 14.46 15.54
N GLU A 11 -76.13 13.52 14.76
CA GLU A 11 -74.73 13.24 14.40
C GLU A 11 -73.63 12.87 15.43
N ASP A 12 -72.96 11.78 15.05
CA ASP A 12 -71.52 11.47 15.12
C ASP A 12 -70.86 10.69 16.27
N SER A 13 -69.95 9.82 15.79
CA SER A 13 -68.75 9.24 16.43
C SER A 13 -68.93 7.91 17.17
N LEU A 14 -68.48 6.76 16.60
CA LEU A 14 -67.14 6.13 16.75
C LEU A 14 -66.87 5.69 18.21
N HIS A 15 -66.30 4.55 18.59
CA HIS A 15 -65.70 3.36 17.97
C HIS A 15 -65.41 2.39 19.15
N GLU A 16 -65.22 1.09 18.86
CA GLU A 16 -64.24 0.13 19.43
C GLU A 16 -64.81 -1.29 19.34
N HIS A 17 -64.45 -2.13 18.37
CA HIS A 17 -63.17 -2.80 18.08
C HIS A 17 -62.79 -3.93 19.05
N ASN A 18 -62.96 -5.15 18.54
CA ASN A 18 -62.01 -6.24 18.74
C ASN A 18 -61.93 -7.00 17.42
N ALA A 19 -60.83 -6.82 16.68
CA ALA A 19 -60.54 -7.51 15.42
C ALA A 19 -59.22 -8.27 15.54
N THR A 20 -59.31 -9.60 15.51
CA THR A 20 -58.17 -10.49 15.29
C THR A 20 -57.88 -10.48 13.79
N THR A 21 -56.85 -9.74 13.35
CA THR A 21 -56.42 -9.68 11.95
C THR A 21 -55.72 -10.97 11.55
N GLN A 22 -56.42 -11.86 10.85
CA GLN A 22 -55.80 -12.91 10.03
C GLN A 22 -55.28 -12.26 8.74
N THR A 23 -53.96 -12.29 8.54
CA THR A 23 -53.31 -11.84 7.31
C THR A 23 -53.70 -12.76 6.14
N PRO A 24 -54.22 -12.22 5.02
CA PRO A 24 -54.70 -13.04 3.91
C PRO A 24 -53.56 -13.79 3.20
N PRO A 25 -53.82 -14.98 2.62
CA PRO A 25 -52.81 -15.82 1.96
C PRO A 25 -52.04 -15.12 0.83
N SER A 26 -52.65 -14.11 0.21
CA SER A 26 -52.03 -13.28 -0.82
C SER A 26 -50.91 -12.37 -0.30
N ALA A 27 -50.99 -11.92 0.96
CA ALA A 27 -49.95 -11.11 1.58
C ALA A 27 -48.67 -11.92 1.82
N LEU A 28 -48.80 -13.18 2.27
CA LEU A 28 -47.69 -14.11 2.45
C LEU A 28 -47.01 -14.50 1.13
N LEU A 29 -47.77 -14.55 0.02
CA LEU A 29 -47.21 -14.81 -1.31
C LEU A 29 -46.43 -13.61 -1.85
N LEU A 30 -46.92 -12.39 -1.63
CA LEU A 30 -46.21 -11.17 -2.02
C LEU A 30 -44.92 -10.98 -1.22
N GLU A 31 -44.95 -11.25 0.09
CA GLU A 31 -43.76 -11.20 0.95
C GLU A 31 -42.70 -12.21 0.48
N ARG A 32 -43.10 -13.44 0.18
CA ARG A 32 -42.18 -14.45 -0.39
C ARG A 32 -41.64 -14.09 -1.76
N LEU A 33 -42.43 -13.42 -2.61
CA LEU A 33 -41.98 -12.95 -3.92
C LEU A 33 -40.97 -11.81 -3.77
N VAL A 34 -41.21 -10.89 -2.83
CA VAL A 34 -40.29 -9.77 -2.52
C VAL A 34 -38.96 -10.29 -1.95
N ASP A 35 -39.02 -11.25 -1.03
CA ASP A 35 -37.82 -11.88 -0.48
C ASP A 35 -37.02 -12.63 -1.56
N HIS A 36 -37.72 -13.31 -2.48
CA HIS A 36 -37.07 -14.00 -3.58
C HIS A 36 -36.42 -13.04 -4.57
N THR A 37 -37.08 -11.92 -4.90
CA THR A 37 -36.47 -10.88 -5.75
C THR A 37 -35.26 -10.23 -5.10
N LYS A 38 -35.32 -9.97 -3.79
CA LYS A 38 -34.19 -9.42 -3.04
C LYS A 38 -33.00 -10.38 -3.01
N GLN A 39 -33.24 -11.67 -2.83
CA GLN A 39 -32.20 -12.69 -2.89
C GLN A 39 -31.55 -12.80 -4.29
N GLN A 40 -32.35 -12.61 -5.35
CA GLN A 40 -31.83 -12.55 -6.72
C GLN A 40 -30.98 -11.30 -6.96
N ASP A 41 -31.41 -10.15 -6.44
CA ASP A 41 -30.65 -8.90 -6.53
C ASP A 41 -29.33 -8.97 -5.75
N ASP A 42 -29.33 -9.56 -4.55
CA ASP A 42 -28.11 -9.79 -3.76
C ASP A 42 -27.13 -10.74 -4.47
N MET A 43 -27.65 -11.79 -5.12
CA MET A 43 -26.84 -12.72 -5.91
C MET A 43 -26.29 -12.05 -7.18
N LEU A 44 -27.07 -11.20 -7.85
CA LEU A 44 -26.61 -10.40 -8.99
C LEU A 44 -25.56 -9.38 -8.57
N ALA A 45 -25.72 -8.74 -7.42
CA ALA A 45 -24.73 -7.84 -6.85
C ALA A 45 -23.41 -8.57 -6.56
N LEU A 46 -23.48 -9.77 -5.98
CA LEU A 46 -22.30 -10.59 -5.70
C LEU A 46 -21.62 -11.09 -6.97
N LEU A 47 -22.38 -11.46 -8.00
CA LEU A 47 -21.85 -11.81 -9.32
C LEU A 47 -21.25 -10.59 -10.04
N ALA A 48 -21.87 -9.42 -9.92
CA ALA A 48 -21.33 -8.17 -10.45
C ALA A 48 -20.03 -7.77 -9.72
N GLU A 49 -19.94 -7.99 -8.41
CA GLU A 49 -18.72 -7.76 -7.64
C GLU A 49 -17.62 -8.76 -7.98
N LEU A 50 -17.96 -10.05 -8.15
CA LEU A 50 -17.02 -11.08 -8.60
C LEU A 50 -16.55 -10.83 -10.03
N LEU A 51 -17.45 -10.44 -10.94
CA LEU A 51 -17.11 -10.05 -12.30
C LEU A 51 -16.28 -8.78 -12.31
N ALA A 52 -16.57 -7.77 -11.48
CA ALA A 52 -15.73 -6.57 -11.37
C ALA A 52 -14.32 -6.92 -10.85
N LYS A 53 -14.21 -7.82 -9.87
CA LYS A 53 -12.92 -8.33 -9.38
C LYS A 53 -12.18 -9.13 -10.45
N GLN A 54 -12.88 -9.98 -11.20
CA GLN A 54 -12.32 -10.78 -12.29
C GLN A 54 -11.93 -9.92 -13.50
N THR A 55 -12.70 -8.89 -13.83
CA THR A 55 -12.40 -7.97 -14.95
C THR A 55 -11.24 -7.05 -14.59
N LYS A 56 -11.10 -6.65 -13.31
CA LYS A 56 -9.87 -6.00 -12.80
C LYS A 56 -8.65 -6.93 -12.91
N GLN A 57 -8.81 -8.22 -12.64
CA GLN A 57 -7.74 -9.23 -12.82
C GLN A 57 -7.45 -9.56 -14.30
N SER A 58 -8.45 -9.49 -15.17
CA SER A 58 -8.33 -9.83 -16.60
C SER A 58 -7.84 -8.64 -17.44
N ALA A 59 -8.23 -7.41 -17.10
CA ALA A 59 -7.66 -6.18 -17.69
C ALA A 59 -6.15 -6.08 -17.40
N PHE A 60 -5.69 -6.74 -16.34
CA PHE A 60 -4.28 -6.92 -16.02
C PHE A 60 -3.51 -7.78 -17.05
N GLN A 61 -4.21 -8.64 -17.79
CA GLN A 61 -3.59 -9.67 -18.62
C GLN A 61 -3.47 -9.26 -20.10
N GLU A 62 -4.21 -8.25 -20.56
CA GLU A 62 -4.31 -7.91 -21.98
C GLU A 62 -3.68 -6.57 -22.42
N HIS A 63 -3.10 -5.75 -21.54
CA HIS A 63 -2.56 -4.43 -21.96
C HIS A 63 -1.05 -4.23 -21.76
N TYR A 64 -0.32 -5.27 -21.39
CA TYR A 64 1.10 -5.11 -21.07
C TYR A 64 2.01 -5.16 -22.31
N MET A 65 2.09 -4.04 -23.02
CA MET A 65 3.28 -3.57 -23.74
C MET A 65 3.09 -2.06 -24.02
N PRO A 66 3.30 -1.17 -23.03
CA PRO A 66 3.56 0.23 -23.35
C PRO A 66 4.83 0.24 -24.21
N GLN A 67 4.75 0.91 -25.35
CA GLN A 67 5.70 0.83 -26.46
C GLN A 67 7.17 0.84 -25.97
N GLY A 68 7.85 -0.31 -26.05
CA GLY A 68 9.29 -0.42 -25.85
C GLY A 68 9.81 -0.56 -24.41
N ILE A 69 8.98 -0.45 -23.37
CA ILE A 69 9.44 -0.62 -21.98
C ILE A 69 9.34 -2.10 -21.58
N PRO A 70 10.47 -2.78 -21.26
CA PRO A 70 10.45 -4.16 -20.80
C PRO A 70 9.80 -4.23 -19.42
N CYS A 71 8.67 -4.92 -19.33
CA CYS A 71 7.94 -5.01 -18.08
C CYS A 71 7.93 -6.44 -17.52
N PRO A 72 8.00 -6.59 -16.19
CA PRO A 72 7.95 -7.89 -15.55
C PRO A 72 6.61 -8.56 -15.81
N LYS A 73 6.61 -9.89 -15.86
CA LYS A 73 5.35 -10.64 -15.90
C LYS A 73 4.63 -10.44 -14.57
N ALA A 74 3.30 -10.39 -14.61
CA ALA A 74 2.48 -10.26 -13.42
C ALA A 74 2.79 -11.32 -12.34
N THR A 75 3.16 -12.54 -12.75
CA THR A 75 3.54 -13.64 -11.84
C THR A 75 4.84 -13.42 -11.09
N ASP A 76 5.70 -12.53 -11.59
CA ASP A 76 7.03 -12.30 -11.05
C ASP A 76 7.05 -11.09 -10.08
N ILE A 77 5.94 -10.34 -10.01
CA ILE A 77 5.78 -9.20 -9.11
C ILE A 77 5.57 -9.73 -7.68
N PRO A 78 6.43 -9.36 -6.71
CA PRO A 78 6.22 -9.74 -5.32
C PRO A 78 4.95 -9.09 -4.78
N HIS A 79 4.22 -9.81 -3.92
CA HIS A 79 2.96 -9.31 -3.37
C HIS A 79 3.07 -9.07 -1.86
N PHE A 80 2.76 -7.84 -1.44
CA PHE A 80 2.66 -7.49 -0.02
C PHE A 80 1.24 -7.76 0.49
N GLN A 81 1.11 -8.76 1.35
CA GLN A 81 -0.16 -9.15 1.95
C GLN A 81 -0.31 -8.65 3.40
N GLY A 82 0.71 -7.97 3.94
CA GLY A 82 0.80 -7.58 5.34
C GLY A 82 1.66 -8.55 6.17
N PRO A 83 1.69 -8.39 7.50
CA PRO A 83 0.90 -7.44 8.28
C PRO A 83 1.41 -5.99 8.15
N LEU A 84 0.51 -5.02 8.37
CA LEU A 84 0.92 -3.63 8.59
C LEU A 84 1.54 -3.50 9.98
N GLY A 85 2.48 -2.57 10.14
CA GLY A 85 3.20 -2.37 11.39
C GLY A 85 4.36 -3.34 11.60
N ASP A 86 4.65 -4.25 10.66
CA ASP A 86 5.86 -5.05 10.68
C ASP A 86 6.93 -4.46 9.75
N ALA A 87 7.95 -3.86 10.36
CA ALA A 87 9.00 -3.19 9.59
C ALA A 87 9.79 -4.16 8.70
N ASP A 88 10.05 -5.38 9.18
CA ASP A 88 10.85 -6.35 8.44
C ASP A 88 10.12 -6.84 7.17
N SER A 89 8.82 -7.13 7.26
CA SER A 89 8.00 -7.48 6.09
C SER A 89 7.92 -6.34 5.07
N VAL A 90 7.71 -5.10 5.53
CA VAL A 90 7.63 -3.92 4.65
C VAL A 90 8.94 -3.67 3.92
N LEU A 91 10.07 -3.72 4.64
CA LEU A 91 11.41 -3.52 4.06
C LEU A 91 11.81 -4.66 3.13
N THR A 92 11.45 -5.90 3.47
CA THR A 92 11.69 -7.06 2.61
C THR A 92 10.92 -6.93 1.30
N HIS A 93 9.65 -6.54 1.36
CA HIS A 93 8.84 -6.29 0.16
C HIS A 93 9.44 -5.19 -0.72
N LEU A 94 9.77 -4.04 -0.13
CA LEU A 94 10.40 -2.94 -0.88
C LEU A 94 11.70 -3.37 -1.56
N ARG A 95 12.54 -4.15 -0.86
CA ARG A 95 13.79 -4.67 -1.44
C ARG A 95 13.52 -5.59 -2.61
N SER A 96 12.60 -6.55 -2.47
CA SER A 96 12.25 -7.47 -3.55
C SER A 96 11.68 -6.74 -4.76
N LEU A 97 10.83 -5.74 -4.53
CA LEU A 97 10.25 -4.94 -5.60
C LEU A 97 11.29 -4.07 -6.30
N GLN A 98 12.17 -3.41 -5.54
CA GLN A 98 13.27 -2.63 -6.10
C GLN A 98 14.20 -3.50 -6.97
N GLN A 99 14.55 -4.70 -6.51
CA GLN A 99 15.36 -5.66 -7.27
C GLN A 99 14.70 -6.05 -8.59
N LEU A 100 13.37 -6.29 -8.58
CA LEU A 100 12.61 -6.58 -9.79
C LEU A 100 12.64 -5.41 -10.77
N LEU A 101 12.41 -4.18 -10.29
CA LEU A 101 12.41 -2.99 -11.14
C LEU A 101 13.79 -2.75 -11.75
N GLN A 102 14.86 -2.92 -10.96
CA GLN A 102 16.24 -2.84 -11.43
C GLN A 102 16.57 -3.90 -12.48
N SER A 103 16.14 -5.15 -12.28
CA SER A 103 16.42 -6.23 -13.24
C SER A 103 15.74 -6.01 -14.60
N HIS A 104 14.72 -5.16 -14.65
CA HIS A 104 14.01 -4.76 -15.87
C HIS A 104 14.44 -3.38 -16.39
N ALA A 105 15.50 -2.79 -15.82
CA ALA A 105 15.99 -1.45 -16.16
C ALA A 105 14.93 -0.34 -16.02
N LEU A 106 13.92 -0.53 -15.16
CA LEU A 106 12.83 0.42 -14.95
C LEU A 106 13.21 1.59 -14.03
N LEU A 107 14.35 1.49 -13.34
CA LEU A 107 14.92 2.58 -12.53
C LEU A 107 16.12 3.27 -13.21
N THR A 108 16.38 2.92 -14.48
CA THR A 108 17.45 3.55 -15.26
C THR A 108 16.90 4.80 -15.93
N PRO A 109 17.52 5.99 -15.74
CA PRO A 109 17.08 7.21 -16.40
C PRO A 109 17.03 7.05 -17.93
N MET A 110 16.02 7.67 -18.54
CA MET A 110 15.87 7.74 -20.00
C MET A 110 16.28 9.12 -20.50
N ASP A 111 16.88 9.20 -21.69
CA ASP A 111 17.25 10.49 -22.30
C ASP A 111 16.03 11.27 -22.85
N ASP A 112 14.93 10.56 -23.08
CA ASP A 112 13.68 11.10 -23.62
C ASP A 112 12.69 11.33 -22.47
N GLU A 113 12.27 12.59 -22.29
CA GLU A 113 11.40 13.02 -21.19
C GLU A 113 10.03 12.30 -21.21
N GLU A 114 9.43 12.11 -22.39
CA GLU A 114 8.12 11.45 -22.50
C GLU A 114 8.22 9.95 -22.15
N MET A 115 9.31 9.32 -22.58
CA MET A 115 9.61 7.93 -22.21
C MET A 115 9.96 7.79 -20.73
N GLU A 116 10.63 8.79 -20.12
CA GLU A 116 10.90 8.81 -18.69
C GLU A 116 9.61 8.93 -17.88
N GLU A 117 8.71 9.85 -18.23
CA GLU A 117 7.39 9.98 -17.59
C GLU A 117 6.60 8.67 -17.69
N GLN A 118 6.59 8.04 -18.87
CA GLN A 118 5.94 6.75 -19.08
C GLN A 118 6.60 5.61 -18.27
N GLN A 119 7.92 5.61 -18.13
CA GLN A 119 8.66 4.67 -17.30
C GLN A 119 8.32 4.86 -15.82
N GLN A 120 8.27 6.10 -15.33
CA GLN A 120 7.88 6.43 -13.96
C GLN A 120 6.44 5.95 -13.68
N ALA A 121 5.49 6.28 -14.55
CA ALA A 121 4.11 5.80 -14.42
C ALA A 121 4.03 4.27 -14.35
N THR A 122 4.79 3.58 -15.21
CA THR A 122 4.87 2.10 -15.23
C THR A 122 5.44 1.54 -13.91
N VAL A 123 6.48 2.17 -13.36
CA VAL A 123 7.05 1.79 -12.06
C VAL A 123 6.02 1.93 -10.95
N ILE A 124 5.28 3.04 -10.91
CA ILE A 124 4.26 3.29 -9.89
C ILE A 124 3.09 2.34 -10.03
N GLU A 125 2.64 2.05 -11.25
CA GLU A 125 1.62 1.05 -11.52
C GLU A 125 2.03 -0.33 -10.97
N ILE A 126 3.23 -0.81 -11.31
CA ILE A 126 3.77 -2.08 -10.79
C ILE A 126 3.80 -2.06 -9.26
N ALA A 127 4.22 -0.95 -8.66
CA ALA A 127 4.31 -0.81 -7.22
C ALA A 127 2.93 -0.85 -6.55
N ASN A 128 1.94 -0.14 -7.09
CA ASN A 128 0.55 -0.19 -6.63
C ASN A 128 -0.02 -1.61 -6.70
N ASN A 129 0.22 -2.30 -7.81
CA ASN A 129 -0.28 -3.66 -8.06
C ASN A 129 0.43 -4.72 -7.21
N SER A 130 1.61 -4.41 -6.68
CA SER A 130 2.30 -5.24 -5.71
C SER A 130 1.59 -5.32 -4.35
N LEU A 131 0.67 -4.39 -4.05
CA LEU A 131 0.01 -4.28 -2.75
C LEU A 131 -1.33 -5.00 -2.73
N GLN A 132 -1.39 -6.13 -2.03
CA GLN A 132 -2.62 -6.94 -1.83
C GLN A 132 -3.13 -6.89 -0.39
N CYS A 133 -2.47 -6.14 0.49
CA CYS A 133 -2.88 -5.98 1.87
C CYS A 133 -4.21 -5.22 1.95
N ALA A 134 -5.22 -5.82 2.59
CA ALA A 134 -6.55 -5.22 2.72
C ALA A 134 -6.52 -3.82 3.36
N GLY A 135 -5.62 -3.59 4.31
CA GLY A 135 -5.46 -2.30 4.98
C GLY A 135 -4.90 -1.17 4.10
N LEU A 136 -4.41 -1.49 2.89
CA LEU A 136 -3.83 -0.52 1.95
C LEU A 136 -4.71 -0.27 0.71
N ILE A 137 -5.79 -1.02 0.51
CA ILE A 137 -6.65 -0.88 -0.69
C ILE A 137 -7.11 0.57 -0.87
N GLY A 138 -7.70 1.17 0.18
CA GLY A 138 -8.18 2.56 0.11
C GLY A 138 -7.07 3.62 0.06
N TRP A 139 -5.81 3.24 0.33
CA TRP A 139 -4.65 4.09 0.10
C TRP A 139 -4.21 4.02 -1.37
N VAL A 140 -4.09 2.81 -1.93
CA VAL A 140 -3.76 2.58 -3.35
C VAL A 140 -4.78 3.26 -4.25
N GLU A 141 -6.08 3.11 -3.97
CA GLU A 141 -7.15 3.70 -4.80
C GLU A 141 -7.14 5.23 -4.83
N ARG A 142 -6.59 5.90 -3.80
CA ARG A 142 -6.57 7.37 -3.72
C ARG A 142 -5.20 7.95 -4.00
N ASP A 143 -4.25 7.64 -3.11
CA ASP A 143 -2.91 8.20 -3.15
C ASP A 143 -2.08 7.48 -4.22
N GLY A 144 -2.15 6.15 -4.29
CA GLY A 144 -1.42 5.35 -5.28
C GLY A 144 -1.82 5.67 -6.73
N GLN A 145 -3.12 5.74 -7.02
CA GLN A 145 -3.62 6.12 -8.35
C GLN A 145 -3.32 7.58 -8.71
N SER A 146 -3.26 8.48 -7.72
CA SER A 146 -2.86 9.87 -7.96
C SER A 146 -1.39 9.94 -8.36
N MET A 147 -0.54 9.21 -7.63
CA MET A 147 0.90 9.08 -7.90
C MET A 147 1.19 8.46 -9.26
N GLU A 148 0.37 7.51 -9.71
CA GLU A 148 0.53 6.89 -11.03
C GLU A 148 0.23 7.86 -12.18
N LYS A 149 -0.70 8.79 -11.98
CA LYS A 149 -1.21 9.70 -13.02
C LYS A 149 -0.52 11.05 -13.06
N ASP A 150 0.25 11.41 -12.04
CA ASP A 150 0.87 12.73 -11.96
C ASP A 150 2.10 12.89 -12.86
N GLY A 151 2.64 11.76 -13.38
CA GLY A 151 3.80 11.74 -14.28
C GLY A 151 5.11 12.21 -13.65
N VAL A 152 5.13 12.50 -12.35
CA VAL A 152 6.29 13.08 -11.65
C VAL A 152 6.66 12.31 -10.39
N THR A 153 5.79 11.41 -9.91
CA THR A 153 6.09 10.57 -8.76
C THR A 153 7.13 9.52 -9.14
N THR A 154 8.30 9.66 -8.54
CA THR A 154 9.38 8.69 -8.66
C THR A 154 9.16 7.48 -7.73
N TRP A 155 9.92 6.41 -7.98
CA TRP A 155 10.03 5.27 -7.06
C TRP A 155 10.32 5.68 -5.61
N ASP A 156 11.18 6.67 -5.43
CA ASP A 156 11.59 7.17 -4.11
C ASP A 156 10.42 7.83 -3.38
N ASN A 157 9.64 8.65 -4.09
CA ASN A 157 8.45 9.29 -3.55
C ASN A 157 7.39 8.25 -3.14
N TRP A 158 7.12 7.27 -4.01
CA TRP A 158 6.16 6.22 -3.72
C TRP A 158 6.60 5.33 -2.56
N SER A 159 7.86 4.91 -2.53
CA SER A 159 8.38 4.03 -1.46
C SER A 159 8.37 4.75 -0.11
N ALA A 160 8.66 6.05 -0.07
CA ALA A 160 8.53 6.86 1.14
C ALA A 160 7.08 6.93 1.63
N ALA A 161 6.11 7.17 0.74
CA ALA A 161 4.70 7.23 1.09
C ALA A 161 4.16 5.86 1.57
N PHE A 162 4.57 4.78 0.93
CA PHE A 162 4.25 3.42 1.36
C PHE A 162 4.81 3.14 2.77
N LYS A 163 6.07 3.50 3.05
CA LYS A 163 6.67 3.36 4.40
C LYS A 163 5.83 4.11 5.45
N VAL A 164 5.41 5.35 5.17
CA VAL A 164 4.57 6.14 6.10
C VAL A 164 3.26 5.42 6.45
N LYS A 165 2.68 4.68 5.50
CA LYS A 165 1.41 3.98 5.71
C LYS A 165 1.57 2.60 6.32
N ALA A 166 2.62 1.87 5.97
CA ALA A 166 2.77 0.46 6.29
C ALA A 166 3.63 0.19 7.53
N MET A 167 4.52 1.11 7.91
CA MET A 167 5.48 0.89 8.99
C MET A 167 4.88 1.12 10.39
N PRO A 168 5.45 0.48 11.44
CA PRO A 168 5.11 0.83 12.81
C PRO A 168 5.59 2.24 13.17
N SER A 169 4.94 2.86 14.15
CA SER A 169 5.41 4.12 14.71
C SER A 169 6.85 3.98 15.22
N HIS A 170 7.69 4.99 14.99
CA HIS A 170 9.10 5.06 15.40
C HIS A 170 10.07 4.07 14.72
N TRP A 171 9.67 3.41 13.62
CA TRP A 171 10.56 2.52 12.88
C TRP A 171 11.87 3.21 12.45
N GLU A 172 11.78 4.46 11.98
CA GLU A 172 12.94 5.24 11.54
C GLU A 172 13.92 5.51 12.68
N PHE A 173 13.41 5.72 13.90
CA PHE A 173 14.24 5.89 15.08
C PHE A 173 15.01 4.60 15.42
N ARG A 174 14.34 3.44 15.32
CA ARG A 174 14.98 2.14 15.52
C ARG A 174 16.09 1.89 14.49
N GLU A 175 15.81 2.18 13.21
CA GLU A 175 16.80 2.05 12.13
C GLU A 175 17.98 3.00 12.33
N SER A 176 17.71 4.27 12.64
CA SER A 176 18.74 5.28 12.89
C SER A 176 19.59 4.96 14.12
N HIS A 177 18.98 4.47 15.19
CA HIS A 177 19.68 4.01 16.39
C HIS A 177 20.57 2.81 16.06
N THR A 178 20.07 1.84 15.31
CA THR A 178 20.87 0.68 14.88
C THR A 178 22.06 1.12 14.05
N LEU A 179 21.86 2.02 13.08
CA LEU A 179 22.91 2.62 12.26
C LEU A 179 23.98 3.33 13.12
N PHE A 180 23.56 4.08 14.15
CA PHE A 180 24.48 4.77 15.06
C PHE A 180 25.37 3.81 15.88
N HIS A 181 24.87 2.61 16.15
CA HIS A 181 25.57 1.60 16.93
C HIS A 181 26.32 0.56 16.09
N LEU A 182 26.36 0.73 14.76
CA LEU A 182 27.22 -0.09 13.92
C LEU A 182 28.68 0.27 14.18
N SER A 183 29.49 -0.73 14.52
CA SER A 183 30.93 -0.58 14.73
C SER A 183 31.68 -1.77 14.18
N LEU A 184 32.82 -1.50 13.54
CA LEU A 184 33.74 -2.52 13.08
C LEU A 184 34.68 -2.90 14.24
N HIS A 185 34.46 -4.06 14.85
CA HIS A 185 35.28 -4.49 15.99
C HIS A 185 36.64 -5.10 15.58
N GLU A 186 36.72 -5.70 14.39
CA GLU A 186 37.92 -6.37 13.89
C GLU A 186 38.14 -6.02 12.42
N VAL A 187 39.37 -5.67 12.08
CA VAL A 187 39.76 -5.35 10.70
C VAL A 187 40.14 -6.64 9.97
N SER A 188 39.12 -7.34 9.48
CA SER A 188 39.27 -8.46 8.54
C SER A 188 38.42 -8.21 7.29
N PRO A 189 38.75 -8.80 6.11
CA PRO A 189 37.96 -8.62 4.91
C PRO A 189 36.48 -9.03 5.08
N GLU A 190 36.22 -10.08 5.85
CA GLU A 190 34.87 -10.58 6.10
C GLU A 190 34.11 -9.67 7.09
N SER A 191 34.79 -9.20 8.14
CA SER A 191 34.21 -8.25 9.10
C SER A 191 33.88 -6.91 8.43
N TRP A 192 34.75 -6.43 7.53
CA TRP A 192 34.51 -5.24 6.72
C TRP A 192 33.28 -5.41 5.85
N ARG A 193 33.20 -6.51 5.08
CA ARG A 193 32.05 -6.79 4.21
C ARG A 193 30.74 -6.83 4.99
N LYS A 194 30.71 -7.46 6.17
CA LYS A 194 29.51 -7.50 7.02
C LYS A 194 29.10 -6.12 7.51
N PHE A 195 30.07 -5.33 7.96
CA PHE A 195 29.85 -3.95 8.40
C PHE A 195 29.32 -3.08 7.25
N ASP A 196 29.98 -3.13 6.10
CA ASP A 196 29.63 -2.37 4.91
C ASP A 196 28.22 -2.72 4.41
N ASN A 197 27.92 -4.02 4.29
CA ASN A 197 26.56 -4.48 3.96
C ASN A 197 25.53 -3.97 4.97
N ALA A 198 25.84 -3.97 6.27
CA ALA A 198 24.93 -3.45 7.29
C ALA A 198 24.73 -1.94 7.19
N MET A 199 25.79 -1.18 6.89
CA MET A 199 25.72 0.27 6.67
C MET A 199 24.84 0.60 5.46
N ILE A 200 25.13 0.01 4.30
CA ILE A 200 24.35 0.19 3.06
C ILE A 200 22.89 -0.18 3.29
N LEU A 201 22.64 -1.31 3.97
CA LEU A 201 21.29 -1.77 4.29
C LEU A 201 20.52 -0.74 5.12
N ARG A 202 21.09 -0.26 6.23
CA ARG A 202 20.40 0.71 7.10
C ARG A 202 20.21 2.07 6.41
N CYS A 203 21.18 2.52 5.61
CA CYS A 203 21.04 3.73 4.81
C CYS A 203 19.90 3.62 3.80
N SER A 204 19.81 2.50 3.06
CA SER A 204 18.71 2.25 2.12
C SER A 204 17.34 2.19 2.78
N HIS A 205 17.24 1.64 4.00
CA HIS A 205 15.99 1.65 4.77
C HIS A 205 15.54 3.07 5.08
N LEU A 206 16.48 3.94 5.51
CA LEU A 206 16.21 5.33 5.87
C LEU A 206 16.05 6.25 4.65
N TYR A 207 16.42 5.82 3.46
CA TYR A 207 16.31 6.64 2.25
C TYR A 207 14.86 7.10 2.00
N GLY A 208 14.70 8.37 1.63
CA GLY A 208 13.41 9.05 1.48
C GLY A 208 12.74 9.48 2.80
N THR A 209 13.38 9.25 3.95
CA THR A 209 12.86 9.69 5.26
C THR A 209 13.56 10.96 5.75
N HIS A 210 12.95 11.64 6.71
CA HIS A 210 13.56 12.78 7.39
C HIS A 210 14.78 12.42 8.26
N LEU A 211 15.01 11.12 8.51
CA LEU A 211 16.17 10.59 9.21
C LEU A 211 17.23 10.02 8.26
N TYR A 212 17.05 10.16 6.95
CA TYR A 212 18.12 9.92 5.98
C TYR A 212 19.25 10.94 6.20
N ARG A 213 20.49 10.46 6.09
CA ARG A 213 21.70 11.28 6.23
C ARG A 213 22.29 11.52 4.86
N ASN A 214 22.82 12.72 4.65
CA ASN A 214 23.54 12.99 3.40
C ASN A 214 24.87 12.24 3.33
N ASP A 215 25.46 12.17 2.14
CA ASP A 215 26.65 11.35 1.88
C ASP A 215 27.85 11.75 2.75
N LYS A 216 27.99 13.06 3.04
CA LYS A 216 29.02 13.55 3.97
C LYS A 216 28.83 12.97 5.37
N GLN A 217 27.61 12.98 5.88
CA GLN A 217 27.29 12.41 7.19
C GLN A 217 27.51 10.89 7.18
N ILE A 218 27.12 10.19 6.10
CA ILE A 218 27.37 8.75 5.96
C ILE A 218 28.88 8.47 5.99
N ALA A 219 29.70 9.24 5.27
CA ALA A 219 31.16 9.11 5.31
C ALA A 219 31.75 9.37 6.70
N ASP A 220 31.19 10.33 7.46
CA ASP A 220 31.57 10.57 8.85
C ASP A 220 31.22 9.36 9.74
N PHE A 221 30.09 8.67 9.50
CA PHE A 221 29.75 7.42 10.21
C PHE A 221 30.73 6.30 9.90
N TYR A 222 31.08 6.08 8.63
CA TYR A 222 32.10 5.10 8.25
C TYR A 222 33.41 5.35 8.99
N ARG A 223 33.87 6.62 9.04
CA ARG A 223 35.09 7.00 9.76
C ARG A 223 35.00 6.76 11.27
N ALA A 224 33.87 7.09 11.89
CA ALA A 224 33.68 6.93 13.34
C ALA A 224 33.49 5.46 13.78
N ALA A 225 32.99 4.60 12.89
CA ALA A 225 32.73 3.20 13.18
C ALA A 225 33.97 2.30 12.99
N CYS A 226 35.02 2.80 12.34
CA CYS A 226 36.29 2.09 12.18
C CYS A 226 37.12 2.19 13.46
N PRO A 227 37.81 1.12 13.88
CA PRO A 227 38.76 1.21 14.98
C PRO A 227 39.93 2.12 14.58
N ASP A 228 40.61 2.75 15.54
CA ASP A 228 41.84 3.50 15.31
C ASP A 228 42.95 2.53 14.84
N VAL A 229 42.99 2.26 13.54
CA VAL A 229 44.00 1.39 12.94
C VAL A 229 45.19 2.25 12.55
N GLY A 230 46.26 2.21 13.34
CA GLY A 230 47.54 2.79 12.94
C GLY A 230 47.95 2.29 11.56
N THR A 231 48.08 3.23 10.61
CA THR A 231 48.65 3.18 9.24
C THR A 231 48.30 2.03 8.27
N LEU A 232 47.81 0.87 8.71
CA LEU A 232 47.46 -0.29 7.86
C LEU A 232 45.95 -0.36 7.54
N GLY A 233 45.06 0.25 8.34
CA GLY A 233 43.62 0.29 8.06
C GLY A 233 43.17 1.42 7.13
N ALA A 234 44.02 2.42 6.90
CA ALA A 234 43.72 3.56 6.04
C ALA A 234 43.53 3.17 4.56
N SER A 235 44.20 2.10 4.10
CA SER A 235 44.12 1.64 2.71
C SER A 235 42.80 0.96 2.34
N LEU A 236 42.11 0.35 3.31
CA LEU A 236 40.82 -0.30 3.06
C LEU A 236 39.64 0.69 3.15
N CYS A 237 39.75 1.68 4.05
CA CYS A 237 38.72 2.69 4.23
C CYS A 237 38.70 3.74 3.12
N SER A 238 39.84 4.00 2.46
CA SER A 238 39.94 5.07 1.45
C SER A 238 39.33 4.68 0.09
N ASN A 239 39.34 3.39 -0.27
CA ASN A 239 38.85 2.95 -1.59
C ASN A 239 37.31 2.97 -1.73
N SER A 240 36.55 2.85 -0.63
CA SER A 240 35.08 2.86 -0.70
C SER A 240 34.44 4.26 -0.63
N ILE A 241 35.18 5.29 -0.20
CA ILE A 241 34.66 6.68 -0.21
C ILE A 241 34.51 7.19 -1.65
N GLU A 242 35.32 6.69 -2.59
CA GLU A 242 35.23 7.05 -4.01
C GLU A 242 34.10 6.34 -4.77
N GLU A 243 33.60 5.19 -4.28
CA GLU A 243 32.50 4.46 -4.93
C GLU A 243 31.10 4.96 -4.52
N CYS A 244 31.01 5.90 -3.58
CA CYS A 244 29.76 6.55 -3.15
C CYS A 244 29.60 7.99 -3.66
N SER A 245 30.46 8.46 -4.59
CA SER A 245 30.33 9.75 -5.30
C SER A 245 29.96 9.53 -6.76
#